data_AF-A0A3B9SG27-F1
#
_entry.id   AF-A0A3B9SG27-F1
#
_cell.length_a   1.000
_cell.length_b   1.000
_cell.length_c   1.000
_cell.angle_alpha   90.00
_cell.angle_beta   90.00
_cell.angle_gamma   90.00
#
_symmetry.space_group_name_H-M   'P 1'
#
loop_
_entity.id
_entity.type
_entity.pdbx_description
1 polymer ?
#
loop_
_entity_poly.entity_id
_entity_poly.type
_entity_poly.pdbx_seq_one_letter_code
_entity_poly.pdbx_strand_id
1 'polypeptide(L)'
;MFKGKEDLSKTQNIGDIQKALKDVSIGSDKEERNPVNRTILEVYEALNEKGYNPVNQIVGYIISGDPTYITSFKDARKKMAKLEQDVLLEEIVKFYINNNL
;
A
#
# COMPACT_ATOMS: atom_id res chain seq x y z
N MET A 1 -24.87 -26.30 -47.35
CA MET A 1 -24.14 -25.07 -47.72
C MET A 1 -24.92 -23.90 -47.12
N PHE A 2 -24.29 -23.11 -46.24
CA PHE A 2 -24.72 -21.81 -45.67
C PHE A 2 -25.99 -21.76 -44.78
N LYS A 3 -26.11 -20.90 -43.76
CA LYS A 3 -25.25 -20.30 -42.72
C LYS A 3 -26.24 -19.53 -41.82
N GLY A 4 -26.08 -19.56 -40.51
CA GLY A 4 -26.56 -18.50 -39.61
C GLY A 4 -28.06 -18.42 -39.30
N LYS A 5 -28.46 -19.00 -38.16
CA LYS A 5 -29.20 -18.24 -37.16
C LYS A 5 -28.47 -18.43 -35.84
N GLU A 6 -27.77 -17.38 -35.42
CA GLU A 6 -27.13 -17.31 -34.12
C GLU A 6 -28.20 -17.46 -33.05
N ASP A 7 -28.00 -18.46 -32.20
CA ASP A 7 -28.76 -18.60 -30.98
C ASP A 7 -28.33 -17.48 -30.02
N LEU A 8 -29.16 -16.44 -29.95
CA LEU A 8 -29.00 -15.27 -29.07
C LEU A 8 -29.24 -15.59 -27.58
N SER A 9 -29.38 -16.87 -27.21
CA SER A 9 -29.56 -17.30 -25.81
C SER A 9 -28.29 -17.84 -25.14
N LYS A 10 -27.11 -17.68 -25.76
CA LYS A 10 -25.84 -17.68 -25.00
C LYS A 10 -25.72 -16.37 -24.22
N THR A 11 -26.67 -16.16 -23.32
CA THR A 11 -26.56 -15.24 -22.19
C THR A 11 -25.17 -15.47 -21.62
N GLN A 12 -24.30 -14.46 -21.70
CA GLN A 12 -23.10 -14.41 -20.87
C GLN A 12 -23.55 -14.83 -19.48
N ASN A 13 -23.11 -16.00 -18.99
CA ASN A 13 -23.52 -16.44 -17.68
C ASN A 13 -23.13 -15.32 -16.72
N ILE A 14 -24.03 -14.96 -15.80
CA ILE A 14 -23.69 -14.03 -14.72
C ILE A 14 -22.44 -14.54 -13.98
N GLY A 15 -22.18 -15.85 -13.97
CA GLY A 15 -20.94 -16.46 -13.50
C GLY A 15 -19.68 -16.07 -14.30
N ASP A 16 -19.76 -15.94 -15.63
CA ASP A 16 -18.64 -15.51 -16.47
C ASP A 16 -18.34 -14.02 -16.28
N ILE A 17 -19.40 -13.22 -16.09
CA ILE A 17 -19.29 -11.79 -15.74
C ILE A 17 -18.74 -11.64 -14.31
N GLN A 18 -19.22 -12.42 -13.34
CA GLN A 18 -18.70 -12.43 -11.98
C GLN A 18 -17.24 -12.87 -11.93
N LYS A 19 -16.86 -13.85 -12.77
CA LYS A 19 -15.47 -14.30 -12.91
C LYS A 19 -14.61 -13.21 -13.55
N ALA A 20 -15.07 -12.55 -14.61
CA ALA A 20 -14.37 -11.42 -15.22
C ALA A 20 -14.27 -10.20 -14.27
N LEU A 21 -15.31 -9.93 -13.46
CA LEU A 21 -15.31 -8.87 -12.45
C LEU A 21 -14.40 -9.22 -11.27
N LYS A 22 -14.27 -10.50 -10.92
CA LYS A 22 -13.32 -11.00 -9.91
C LYS A 22 -11.89 -10.92 -10.44
N ASP A 23 -11.65 -11.24 -11.70
CA ASP A 23 -10.35 -11.10 -12.36
C ASP A 23 -9.97 -9.60 -12.56
N VAL A 24 -10.95 -8.69 -12.68
CA VAL A 24 -10.75 -7.22 -12.71
C VAL A 24 -10.58 -6.62 -11.31
N SER A 25 -11.27 -7.14 -10.29
CA SER A 25 -11.26 -6.60 -8.91
C SER A 25 -10.27 -7.31 -7.98
N ILE A 26 -9.67 -8.41 -8.42
CA ILE A 26 -8.64 -9.17 -7.69
C ILE A 26 -7.43 -9.27 -8.60
N GLY A 27 -6.81 -8.12 -8.86
CA GLY A 27 -5.37 -8.07 -9.11
C GLY A 27 -4.65 -8.40 -7.80
N SER A 28 -4.65 -9.68 -7.44
CA SER A 28 -3.90 -10.28 -6.34
C SER A 28 -2.41 -10.34 -6.67
N ASP A 29 -1.82 -9.19 -6.97
CA ASP A 29 -0.38 -8.95 -7.12
C ASP A 29 0.04 -7.62 -6.43
N LYS A 30 -0.77 -7.11 -5.48
CA LYS A 30 -0.40 -5.99 -4.60
C LYS A 30 0.28 -6.44 -3.30
N GLU A 31 0.71 -7.69 -3.24
CA GLU A 31 1.56 -8.20 -2.14
C GLU A 31 3.05 -7.89 -2.32
N GLU A 32 3.43 -7.15 -3.36
CA GLU A 32 4.60 -6.31 -3.26
C GLU A 32 4.23 -5.15 -2.33
N ARG A 33 4.27 -5.39 -1.01
CA ARG A 33 4.02 -4.37 0.02
C ARG A 33 4.77 -3.12 -0.43
N ASN A 34 4.01 -2.05 -0.72
CA ASN A 34 4.56 -0.77 -1.17
C ASN A 34 5.85 -0.51 -0.38
N PRO A 35 6.99 -0.27 -1.03
CA PRO A 35 8.29 -0.11 -0.36
C PRO A 35 8.24 0.92 0.77
N VAL A 36 7.34 1.91 0.68
CA VAL A 36 7.00 2.85 1.75
C VAL A 36 6.43 2.12 2.97
N ASN A 37 5.36 1.34 2.82
CA ASN A 37 4.71 0.59 3.90
C ASN A 37 5.68 -0.35 4.61
N ARG A 38 6.53 -1.05 3.85
CA ARG A 38 7.57 -1.90 4.42
C ARG A 38 8.58 -1.10 5.24
N THR A 39 9.03 0.03 4.72
CA THR A 39 9.99 0.90 5.43
C THR A 39 9.38 1.47 6.70
N ILE A 40 8.13 1.96 6.65
CA ILE A 40 7.41 2.48 7.84
C ILE A 40 7.30 1.38 8.90
N LEU A 41 6.95 0.15 8.53
CA LEU A 41 6.86 -0.98 9.46
C LEU A 41 8.21 -1.29 10.13
N GLU A 42 9.27 -1.41 9.35
CA GLU A 42 10.62 -1.68 9.87
C GLU A 42 11.12 -0.55 10.80
N VAL A 43 10.79 0.71 10.48
CA VAL A 43 11.10 1.87 11.31
C VAL A 43 10.28 1.86 12.61
N TYR A 44 8.99 1.53 12.52
CA TYR A 44 8.10 1.42 13.68
C TYR A 44 8.63 0.39 14.69
N GLU A 45 8.99 -0.80 14.21
CA GLU A 45 9.58 -1.85 15.03
C GLU A 45 10.90 -1.41 15.68
N ALA A 46 11.79 -0.80 14.91
CA ALA A 46 13.08 -0.32 15.41
C ALA A 46 12.92 0.77 16.49
N LEU A 47 11.93 1.67 16.34
CA LEU A 47 11.61 2.70 17.33
C LEU A 47 11.06 2.07 18.61
N ASN A 48 10.14 1.11 18.48
CA ASN A 48 9.53 0.42 19.60
C ASN A 48 10.56 -0.39 20.42
N GLU A 49 11.46 -1.11 19.74
CA GLU A 49 12.54 -1.87 20.40
C GLU A 49 13.53 -0.98 21.17
N LYS A 50 13.66 0.29 20.76
CA LYS A 50 14.50 1.27 21.45
C LYS A 50 13.74 2.07 22.51
N GLY A 51 12.45 1.80 22.71
CA GLY A 51 11.63 2.47 23.71
C GLY A 51 11.23 3.90 23.33
N TYR A 52 11.32 4.26 22.05
CA TYR A 52 10.75 5.52 21.55
C TYR A 52 9.26 5.35 21.29
N ASN A 53 8.50 6.45 21.32
CA ASN A 53 7.14 6.46 20.80
C ASN A 53 7.20 6.52 19.26
N PRO A 54 6.84 5.44 18.53
CA PRO A 54 7.08 5.39 17.09
C PRO A 54 6.26 6.42 16.33
N VAL A 55 5.01 6.65 16.75
CA VAL A 55 4.09 7.60 16.10
C VAL A 55 4.64 9.02 16.20
N ASN A 56 5.01 9.46 17.40
CA ASN A 56 5.53 10.81 17.61
C ASN A 56 6.82 11.07 16.81
N GLN A 57 7.70 10.06 16.73
CA GLN A 57 8.97 10.18 16.01
C GLN A 57 8.77 10.22 14.49
N ILE A 58 7.89 9.37 13.95
CA ILE A 58 7.56 9.38 12.52
C ILE A 58 6.87 10.69 12.14
N VAL A 59 5.93 11.19 12.95
CA VAL A 59 5.29 12.50 12.73
C VAL A 59 6.31 13.64 12.79
N GLY A 60 7.22 13.62 13.78
CA GLY A 60 8.30 14.60 13.90
C GLY A 60 9.20 14.61 12.66
N TYR A 61 9.56 13.43 12.15
CA TYR A 61 10.31 13.30 10.89
C TYR A 61 9.53 13.83 9.68
N ILE A 62 8.26 13.49 9.52
CA ILE A 62 7.43 13.94 8.38
C ILE A 62 7.28 15.47 8.36
N ILE A 63 7.15 16.12 9.52
CA ILE A 63 6.98 17.58 9.59
C ILE A 63 8.31 18.32 9.39
N SER A 64 9.40 17.82 9.99
CA SER A 64 10.67 18.55 10.06
C SER A 64 11.69 18.18 8.97
N GLY A 65 11.65 16.95 8.48
CA GLY A 65 12.68 16.37 7.61
C GLY A 65 13.96 15.98 8.35
N ASP A 66 14.03 16.17 9.66
CA ASP A 66 15.23 15.87 10.42
C ASP A 66 15.34 14.36 10.72
N PRO A 67 16.33 13.65 10.14
CA PRO A 67 16.50 12.21 10.36
C PRO A 67 16.88 11.85 11.80
N THR A 68 17.21 12.81 12.68
CA THR A 68 17.51 12.54 14.09
C THR A 68 16.32 12.00 14.88
N TYR A 69 15.08 12.29 14.44
CA TYR A 69 13.85 11.69 14.99
C TYR A 69 13.82 10.16 14.83
N ILE A 70 14.51 9.62 13.83
CA ILE A 70 14.55 8.18 13.56
C ILE A 70 15.83 7.58 14.15
N THR A 71 15.70 6.47 14.87
CA THR A 71 16.84 5.73 15.39
C THR A 71 17.71 5.15 14.27
N SER A 72 19.02 5.10 14.47
CA SER A 72 19.93 4.39 13.55
C SER A 72 19.87 2.87 13.70
N PHE A 73 19.18 2.36 14.72
CA PHE A 73 19.04 0.93 14.96
C PHE A 73 18.38 0.20 13.76
N LYS A 74 18.90 -0.98 13.41
CA LYS A 74 18.42 -1.80 12.27
C LYS A 74 18.36 -1.03 10.93
N ASP A 75 19.27 -0.07 10.76
CA ASP A 75 19.32 0.84 9.61
C ASP A 75 18.03 1.66 9.40
N ALA A 76 17.16 1.80 10.41
CA ALA A 76 15.87 2.45 10.28
C ALA A 76 15.99 3.88 9.73
N ARG A 77 16.88 4.70 10.30
CA ARG A 77 17.17 6.05 9.79
C ARG A 77 17.58 6.05 8.32
N LYS A 78 18.48 5.15 7.93
CA LYS A 78 18.98 5.07 6.55
C LYS A 78 17.88 4.64 5.59
N LYS A 79 16.97 3.75 6.01
CA LYS A 79 15.83 3.33 5.20
C LYS A 79 14.81 4.45 5.05
N MET A 80 14.47 5.12 6.15
CA MET A 80 13.52 6.24 6.15
C MET A 80 14.01 7.42 5.29
N ALA A 81 15.30 7.75 5.37
CA ALA A 81 15.91 8.85 4.61
C ALA A 81 16.02 8.60 3.09
N LYS A 82 15.70 7.39 2.61
CA LYS A 82 15.61 7.11 1.16
C LYS A 82 14.23 7.47 0.59
N LEU A 83 13.26 7.74 1.45
CA LEU A 83 11.92 8.13 1.06
C LEU A 83 11.78 9.64 1.17
N GLU A 84 11.23 10.25 0.12
CA GLU A 84 10.80 11.64 0.17
C GLU A 84 9.59 11.79 1.11
N GLN A 85 9.52 12.91 1.82
CA GLN A 85 8.50 13.12 2.87
C GLN A 85 7.09 13.28 2.30
N ASP A 86 6.98 13.86 1.11
CA ASP A 86 5.73 14.01 0.38
C ASP A 86 5.15 12.66 -0.01
N VAL A 87 5.99 11.73 -0.50
CA VAL A 87 5.61 10.35 -0.83
C VAL A 87 5.11 9.61 0.41
N LEU A 88 5.80 9.77 1.54
CA LEU A 88 5.40 9.22 2.84
C LEU A 88 4.01 9.74 3.27
N LEU A 89 3.82 11.06 3.24
CA LEU A 89 2.56 11.69 3.64
C LEU A 89 1.42 11.31 2.70
N GLU A 90 1.67 11.31 1.38
CA GLU A 90 0.70 10.93 0.37
C GLU A 90 0.19 9.50 0.60
N GLU A 91 1.09 8.54 0.85
CA GLU A 91 0.71 7.15 1.11
C GLU A 91 -0.12 7.02 2.39
N ILE A 92 0.23 7.75 3.46
CA ILE A 92 -0.53 7.76 4.71
C ILE A 92 -1.95 8.30 4.48
N VAL A 93 -2.08 9.41 3.74
CA VAL A 93 -3.38 10.02 3.44
C VAL A 93 -4.23 9.09 2.55
N LYS A 94 -3.64 8.50 1.50
CA LYS A 94 -4.31 7.51 0.66
C LYS A 94 -4.81 6.32 1.47
N PHE A 95 -3.97 5.79 2.36
CA PHE A 95 -4.36 4.69 3.24
C PHE A 95 -5.54 5.08 4.13
N TYR A 96 -5.51 6.27 4.74
CA TYR A 96 -6.60 6.74 5.58
C TYR A 96 -7.92 6.84 4.80
N ILE A 97 -7.91 7.48 3.63
CA ILE A 97 -9.09 7.62 2.76
C ILE A 97 -9.64 6.24 2.40
N ASN A 98 -8.80 5.32 1.91
CA ASN A 98 -9.24 4.00 1.43
C ASN A 98 -9.77 3.06 2.53
N ASN A 99 -9.44 3.31 3.80
CA ASN A 99 -9.85 2.43 4.91
C ASN A 99 -10.88 3.06 5.85
N ASN A 100 -11.15 4.36 5.75
CA ASN A 100 -12.04 5.07 6.67
C ASN A 100 -13.14 5.91 5.99
N LEU A 101 -13.09 6.09 4.67
CA LEU A 101 -14.12 6.79 3.87
C LEU A 101 -14.70 5.84 2.82
#